data_AF-A0A7D5N4S1-F1
#
_entry.id   AF-A0A7D5N4S1-F1
#
_cell.length_a   1.000
_cell.length_b   1.000
_cell.length_c   1.000
_cell.angle_alpha   90.00
_cell.angle_beta   90.00
_cell.angle_gamma   90.00
#
_symmetry.space_group_name_H-M   'P 1'
#
loop_
_entity.id
_entity.type
_entity.pdbx_description
1 polymer ?
#
loop_
_entity_poly.entity_id
_entity_poly.type
_entity_poly.pdbx_seq_one_letter_code
_entity_poly.pdbx_strand_id
1 'polypeptide(L)'
;MVKQEHQQDRPSQLILEQEAGQQRWLVGIENLDAKNNKFDVGSGLQLPIAMNFAERTTLESKLTHDFDNSCLGVISYFDPVHNITQNTYYPTIQSAVNAANASDVIECAAWTYNERVTIDKSLTLQGVDSANCVLNGTGLSGNGNGIAINNGITNVTIEIKNTELYRSKR
;
A
#
# COMPACT_ATOMS: atom_id res chain seq x y z
N MET A 1 49.54 16.15 1.62
CA MET A 1 49.15 15.59 2.93
C MET A 1 48.27 16.61 3.64
N VAL A 2 46.95 16.44 3.57
CA VAL A 2 46.02 16.82 4.64
C VAL A 2 44.92 15.75 4.57
N LYS A 3 44.96 14.80 5.50
CA LYS A 3 43.85 13.87 5.74
C LYS A 3 42.79 14.65 6.50
N GLN A 4 41.53 14.58 6.05
CA GLN A 4 40.40 14.76 6.94
C GLN A 4 39.47 13.57 6.74
N GLU A 5 39.63 12.58 7.61
CA GLU A 5 38.58 11.61 7.91
C GLU A 5 37.49 12.37 8.68
N HIS A 6 36.29 12.45 8.12
CA HIS A 6 35.10 12.67 8.91
C HIS A 6 34.22 11.43 8.79
N GLN A 7 34.33 10.62 9.84
CA GLN A 7 33.50 9.46 10.10
C GLN A 7 32.24 10.00 10.80
N GLN A 8 31.19 10.25 10.03
CA GLN A 8 29.86 10.44 10.60
C GLN A 8 28.84 9.93 9.59
N ASP A 9 28.23 8.80 9.94
CA ASP A 9 26.98 8.21 9.44
C ASP A 9 26.53 8.66 8.04
N ARG A 10 26.98 7.96 7.00
CA ARG A 10 26.45 8.13 5.64
C ARG A 10 25.40 7.06 5.38
N PRO A 11 24.11 7.39 5.19
CA PRO A 11 23.13 6.43 4.72
C PRO A 11 23.55 5.95 3.33
N SER A 12 23.35 4.65 3.11
CA SER A 12 23.61 3.94 1.86
C SER A 12 22.89 4.59 0.68
N GLN A 13 23.52 4.56 -0.51
CA GLN A 13 23.01 4.98 -1.84
C GLN A 13 23.48 6.37 -2.32
N LEU A 14 24.79 6.55 -2.53
CA LEU A 14 25.39 7.66 -3.29
C LEU A 14 25.94 7.13 -4.62
N ILE A 15 25.29 7.45 -5.75
CA ILE A 15 25.84 7.22 -7.09
C ILE A 15 26.46 8.53 -7.57
N LEU A 16 27.76 8.48 -7.90
CA LEU A 16 28.47 9.60 -8.51
C LEU A 16 28.36 9.50 -10.03
N GLU A 17 27.64 10.41 -10.68
CA GLU A 17 27.79 10.64 -12.12
C GLU A 17 28.79 11.78 -12.34
N GLN A 18 29.82 11.52 -13.14
CA GLN A 18 30.85 12.51 -13.48
C GLN A 18 30.61 13.01 -14.91
N GLU A 19 29.89 14.12 -15.05
CA GLU A 19 29.91 14.92 -16.27
C GLU A 19 30.63 16.24 -16.02
N ALA A 20 31.60 16.55 -16.89
CA ALA A 20 32.23 17.87 -17.04
C ALA A 20 32.70 18.58 -15.76
N GLY A 21 33.33 17.86 -14.82
CA GLY A 21 34.05 18.47 -13.71
C GLY A 21 33.18 19.10 -12.60
N GLN A 22 31.88 18.82 -12.59
CA GLN A 22 30.99 19.18 -11.49
C GLN A 22 30.68 17.91 -10.69
N GLN A 23 31.16 17.82 -9.45
CA GLN A 23 30.68 16.79 -8.53
C GLN A 23 29.25 17.16 -8.12
N ARG A 24 28.27 16.53 -8.76
CA ARG A 24 26.86 16.65 -8.35
C ARG A 24 26.54 15.51 -7.40
N TRP A 25 26.22 15.86 -6.17
CA TRP A 25 25.66 14.92 -5.20
C TRP A 25 24.22 14.65 -5.62
N LEU A 26 23.99 13.51 -6.27
CA LEU A 26 22.63 12.99 -6.38
C LEU A 26 22.28 12.46 -4.99
N VAL A 27 21.42 13.17 -4.26
CA VAL A 27 20.84 12.65 -3.03
C VAL A 27 19.97 11.47 -3.46
N GLY A 28 20.40 10.24 -3.15
CA GLY A 28 19.55 9.08 -3.34
C GLY A 28 18.27 9.29 -2.54
N ILE A 29 17.13 9.38 -3.21
CA ILE A 29 15.83 9.40 -2.54
C ILE A 29 15.68 8.05 -1.82
N GLU A 30 15.71 8.07 -0.49
CA GLU A 30 15.59 6.86 0.32
C GLU A 30 14.12 6.59 0.62
N ASN A 31 13.64 5.41 0.24
CA ASN A 31 12.32 4.93 0.63
C ASN A 31 12.41 4.34 2.05
N LEU A 32 11.44 4.66 2.90
CA LEU A 32 11.39 4.20 4.30
C LEU A 32 10.22 3.24 4.51
N ASP A 33 10.48 2.10 5.15
CA ASP A 33 9.43 1.20 5.63
C ASP A 33 9.14 1.51 7.10
N ALA A 34 7.92 2.00 7.36
CA ALA A 34 7.44 2.40 8.67
C ALA A 34 6.25 1.55 9.15
N LYS A 35 5.91 0.46 8.45
CA LYS A 35 4.72 -0.37 8.74
C LYS A 35 4.70 -0.95 10.15
N ASN A 36 5.88 -1.19 10.71
CA ASN A 36 6.06 -1.78 12.04
C ASN A 36 6.33 -0.73 13.13
N ASN A 37 6.31 0.55 12.78
CA ASN A 37 6.49 1.64 13.73
C ASN A 37 5.13 2.00 14.32
N LYS A 38 5.11 2.37 15.60
CA LYS A 38 3.88 2.89 16.21
C LYS A 38 3.85 4.42 16.12
N PHE A 39 2.67 4.95 15.85
CA PHE A 39 2.42 6.37 15.75
C PHE A 39 1.28 6.75 16.70
N ASP A 40 1.34 7.96 17.23
CA ASP A 40 0.24 8.56 17.97
C ASP A 40 -0.34 9.72 17.16
N VAL A 41 -1.63 9.57 16.81
CA VAL A 41 -2.40 10.57 16.06
C VAL A 41 -3.47 11.25 16.92
N GLY A 42 -3.43 11.07 18.24
CA GLY A 42 -4.41 11.59 19.20
C GLY A 42 -5.27 10.50 19.86
N SER A 43 -5.00 9.23 19.57
CA SER A 43 -5.69 8.06 20.11
C SER A 43 -4.75 7.08 20.84
N GLY A 44 -3.51 7.52 21.10
CA GLY A 44 -2.48 6.70 21.72
C GLY A 44 -1.59 5.97 20.70
N LEU A 45 -0.55 5.33 21.21
CA LEU A 45 0.51 4.73 20.41
C LEU A 45 0.04 3.41 19.75
N GLN A 46 -0.14 3.40 18.44
CA GLN A 46 -0.65 2.25 17.68
C GLN A 46 0.09 2.00 16.36
N LEU A 47 0.08 0.75 15.89
CA LEU A 47 0.57 0.41 14.55
C LEU A 47 -0.42 0.93 13.49
N PRO A 48 0.03 1.32 12.28
CA PRO A 48 -0.85 1.72 11.20
C PRO A 48 -1.92 0.67 10.83
N ILE A 49 -1.60 -0.63 10.97
CA ILE A 49 -2.55 -1.71 10.72
C ILE A 49 -3.70 -1.76 11.74
N ALA A 50 -3.51 -1.19 12.93
CA ALA A 50 -4.54 -1.10 13.97
C ALA A 50 -5.36 0.20 13.89
N MET A 51 -4.87 1.21 13.18
CA MET A 51 -5.56 2.49 13.00
C MET A 51 -6.81 2.32 12.15
N ASN A 52 -7.87 3.07 12.46
CA ASN A 52 -9.00 3.23 11.57
C ASN A 52 -8.67 4.17 10.39
N PHE A 53 -9.60 4.32 9.44
CA PHE A 53 -9.37 5.15 8.25
C PHE A 53 -9.08 6.62 8.55
N ALA A 54 -9.79 7.24 9.50
CA ALA A 54 -9.59 8.64 9.87
C ALA A 54 -8.24 8.87 10.57
N GLU A 55 -7.81 7.91 11.39
CA GLU A 55 -6.51 7.92 12.04
C GLU A 55 -5.37 7.79 11.04
N ARG A 56 -5.49 6.88 10.06
CA ARG A 56 -4.50 6.77 8.96
C ARG A 56 -4.48 8.01 8.08
N THR A 57 -5.62 8.64 7.83
CA THR A 57 -5.70 9.93 7.12
C THR A 57 -4.97 11.02 7.90
N THR A 58 -5.09 11.01 9.23
CA THR A 58 -4.36 11.94 10.10
C THR A 58 -2.86 11.66 10.07
N LEU A 59 -2.45 10.38 10.07
CA LEU A 59 -1.04 10.00 9.93
C LEU A 59 -0.47 10.48 8.59
N GLU A 60 -1.15 10.18 7.48
CA GLU A 60 -0.78 10.63 6.12
C GLU A 60 -0.53 12.14 6.08
N SER A 61 -1.45 12.94 6.63
CA SER A 61 -1.31 14.41 6.64
C SER A 61 -0.10 14.93 7.43
N LYS A 62 0.52 14.09 8.28
CA LYS A 62 1.73 14.41 9.05
C LYS A 62 3.00 13.89 8.39
N LEU A 63 2.88 13.00 7.40
CA LEU A 63 4.00 12.53 6.60
C LEU A 63 4.19 13.47 5.41
N THR A 64 5.43 13.65 4.99
CA THR A 64 5.73 14.37 3.74
C THR A 64 6.67 13.47 2.95
N HIS A 65 6.19 12.95 1.83
CA HIS A 65 6.89 11.95 1.03
C HIS A 65 6.59 12.13 -0.47
N ASP A 66 7.02 11.20 -1.32
CA ASP A 66 6.87 11.27 -2.78
C ASP A 66 5.45 11.65 -3.27
N PHE A 67 4.41 11.19 -2.57
CA PHE A 67 3.02 11.56 -2.89
C PHE A 67 2.71 13.07 -2.75
N ASP A 68 3.42 13.78 -1.87
CA ASP A 68 3.28 15.23 -1.64
C ASP A 68 4.37 16.03 -2.35
N ASN A 69 5.55 15.44 -2.46
CA ASN A 69 6.73 16.05 -3.03
C ASN A 69 7.56 15.00 -3.75
N SER A 70 7.45 15.01 -5.08
CA SER A 70 8.20 14.14 -6.01
C SER A 70 9.73 14.14 -5.87
N CYS A 71 10.30 15.06 -5.08
CA CYS A 71 11.73 15.10 -4.78
C CYS A 71 12.12 14.24 -3.57
N LEU A 72 11.17 13.60 -2.88
CA LEU A 72 11.39 12.78 -1.69
C LEU A 72 11.23 11.28 -2.02
N GLY A 73 11.68 10.42 -1.10
CA GLY A 73 11.34 9.00 -1.13
C GLY A 73 9.93 8.72 -0.62
N VAL A 74 9.44 7.51 -0.88
CA VAL A 74 8.17 7.01 -0.36
C VAL A 74 8.35 6.56 1.09
N ILE A 75 7.39 6.89 1.95
CA ILE A 75 7.25 6.25 3.27
C ILE A 75 6.13 5.23 3.17
N SER A 76 6.48 3.95 3.16
CA SER A 76 5.51 2.85 3.22
C SER A 76 5.12 2.61 4.68
N TYR A 77 3.93 3.03 5.09
CA TYR A 77 3.45 2.85 6.47
C TYR A 77 2.24 1.92 6.58
N PHE A 78 1.57 1.56 5.49
CA PHE A 78 0.37 0.72 5.53
C PHE A 78 0.20 -0.12 4.26
N ASP A 79 -0.06 -1.42 4.43
CA ASP A 79 -0.44 -2.33 3.34
C ASP A 79 -1.96 -2.57 3.42
N PRO A 80 -2.76 -1.96 2.53
CA PRO A 80 -4.22 -1.88 2.69
C PRO A 80 -4.97 -3.15 2.28
N VAL A 81 -4.31 -4.19 1.76
CA VAL A 81 -4.97 -5.42 1.31
C VAL A 81 -4.56 -6.59 2.19
N HIS A 82 -5.51 -7.21 2.86
CA HIS A 82 -5.30 -8.33 3.78
C HIS A 82 -5.88 -9.61 3.19
N ASN A 83 -5.05 -10.59 2.89
CA ASN A 83 -5.53 -11.95 2.70
C ASN A 83 -5.80 -12.55 4.09
N ILE A 84 -7.07 -12.55 4.49
CA ILE A 84 -7.52 -13.00 5.82
C ILE A 84 -7.19 -14.47 6.03
N THR A 85 -7.37 -15.30 5.00
CA THR A 85 -7.14 -16.75 5.07
C THR A 85 -5.69 -17.08 5.40
N GLN A 86 -4.75 -16.34 4.81
CA GLN A 86 -3.31 -16.55 5.01
C GLN A 86 -2.68 -15.63 6.06
N ASN A 87 -3.42 -14.64 6.55
CA ASN A 87 -2.92 -13.54 7.38
C ASN A 87 -1.68 -12.82 6.78
N THR A 88 -1.76 -12.48 5.49
CA THR A 88 -0.70 -11.76 4.75
C THR A 88 -1.22 -10.44 4.21
N TYR A 89 -0.34 -9.44 4.12
CA TYR A 89 -0.69 -8.07 3.76
C TYR A 89 0.05 -7.63 2.49
N TYR A 90 -0.62 -6.81 1.68
CA TYR A 90 -0.15 -6.42 0.37
C TYR A 90 -0.46 -4.94 0.08
N PRO A 91 0.42 -4.27 -0.69
CA PRO A 91 0.21 -2.87 -1.08
C PRO A 91 -0.86 -2.70 -2.17
N THR A 92 -1.14 -3.73 -2.97
CA THR A 92 -2.09 -3.70 -4.09
C THR A 92 -2.99 -4.92 -4.11
N ILE A 93 -4.19 -4.79 -4.68
CA ILE A 93 -5.15 -5.88 -4.83
C ILE A 93 -4.56 -6.95 -5.76
N GLN A 94 -3.94 -6.56 -6.87
CA GLN A 94 -3.34 -7.51 -7.79
C GLN A 94 -2.23 -8.34 -7.13
N SER A 95 -1.38 -7.73 -6.28
CA SER A 95 -0.35 -8.50 -5.55
C SER A 95 -0.96 -9.53 -4.59
N ALA A 96 -2.07 -9.21 -3.95
CA ALA A 96 -2.79 -10.17 -3.10
C ALA A 96 -3.43 -11.30 -3.92
N VAL A 97 -4.05 -10.98 -5.07
CA VAL A 97 -4.63 -11.98 -5.98
C VAL A 97 -3.56 -12.92 -6.54
N ASN A 98 -2.39 -12.39 -6.89
CA ASN A 98 -1.27 -13.18 -7.39
C ASN A 98 -0.77 -14.19 -6.35
N ALA A 99 -0.68 -13.77 -5.09
CA ALA A 99 -0.18 -14.60 -3.98
C ALA A 99 -1.25 -15.51 -3.35
N ALA A 100 -2.54 -15.26 -3.63
CA ALA A 100 -3.63 -16.03 -3.07
C ALA A 100 -3.66 -17.48 -3.57
N ASN A 101 -4.09 -18.37 -2.68
CA ASN A 101 -4.53 -19.71 -3.03
C ASN A 101 -6.00 -19.67 -3.46
N ALA A 102 -6.45 -20.72 -4.15
CA ALA A 102 -7.87 -20.85 -4.48
C ALA A 102 -8.72 -20.94 -3.20
N SER A 103 -9.86 -20.26 -3.19
CA SER A 103 -10.81 -20.09 -2.08
C SER A 103 -10.35 -19.16 -0.95
N ASP A 104 -9.27 -18.40 -1.13
CA ASP A 104 -8.87 -17.38 -0.16
C ASP A 104 -9.86 -16.22 -0.09
N VAL A 105 -9.89 -15.53 1.07
CA VAL A 105 -10.64 -14.30 1.29
C VAL A 105 -9.67 -13.14 1.39
N ILE A 106 -9.77 -12.21 0.45
CA ILE A 106 -8.98 -10.98 0.38
C ILE A 106 -9.87 -9.80 0.77
N GLU A 107 -9.51 -9.11 1.85
CA GLU A 107 -10.17 -7.91 2.33
C GLU A 107 -9.37 -6.66 1.97
N CYS A 108 -10.02 -5.71 1.33
CA CYS A 108 -9.49 -4.41 0.96
C CYS A 108 -9.95 -3.37 1.99
N ALA A 109 -9.01 -2.77 2.71
CA ALA A 109 -9.27 -1.68 3.63
C ALA A 109 -9.74 -0.41 2.88
N ALA A 110 -10.21 0.58 3.63
CA ALA A 110 -10.51 1.89 3.08
C ALA A 110 -9.24 2.52 2.49
N TRP A 111 -9.24 2.64 1.15
CA TRP A 111 -8.17 3.14 0.31
C TRP A 111 -8.69 3.35 -1.13
N THR A 112 -8.02 4.23 -1.89
CA THR A 112 -8.24 4.35 -3.34
C THR A 112 -7.17 3.57 -4.09
N TYR A 113 -7.56 2.43 -4.63
CA TYR A 113 -6.70 1.54 -5.40
C TYR A 113 -6.69 1.97 -6.87
N ASN A 114 -5.63 2.67 -7.29
CA ASN A 114 -5.48 3.12 -8.68
C ASN A 114 -4.87 1.99 -9.55
N GLU A 115 -5.64 0.92 -9.73
CA GLU A 115 -5.21 -0.28 -10.47
C GLU A 115 -6.36 -0.91 -11.28
N ARG A 116 -6.03 -1.90 -12.11
CA ARG A 116 -6.99 -2.85 -12.69
C ARG A 116 -6.63 -4.24 -12.20
N VAL A 117 -7.63 -5.03 -11.83
CA VAL A 117 -7.44 -6.34 -11.20
C VAL A 117 -7.87 -7.45 -12.15
N THR A 118 -6.99 -8.41 -12.38
CA THR A 118 -7.30 -9.67 -13.06
C THR A 118 -7.37 -10.79 -12.03
N ILE A 119 -8.53 -11.43 -11.94
CA ILE A 119 -8.79 -12.59 -11.09
C ILE A 119 -8.63 -13.86 -11.93
N ASP A 120 -7.65 -14.67 -11.57
CA ASP A 120 -7.20 -15.87 -12.28
C ASP A 120 -7.44 -17.16 -11.48
N LYS A 121 -8.13 -17.07 -10.34
CA LYS A 121 -8.46 -18.18 -9.44
C LYS A 121 -9.73 -17.90 -8.66
N SER A 122 -10.40 -18.96 -8.20
CA SER A 122 -11.57 -18.83 -7.31
C SER A 122 -11.14 -18.16 -6.00
N LEU A 123 -11.78 -17.08 -5.59
CA LEU A 123 -11.51 -16.36 -4.34
C LEU A 123 -12.68 -15.43 -3.98
N THR A 124 -12.68 -14.92 -2.75
CA THR A 124 -13.53 -13.79 -2.35
C THR A 124 -12.68 -12.52 -2.30
N LEU A 125 -13.10 -11.49 -3.02
CA LEU A 125 -12.55 -10.14 -2.94
C LEU A 125 -13.60 -9.23 -2.29
N GLN A 126 -13.32 -8.74 -1.08
CA GLN A 126 -14.28 -7.93 -0.32
C GLN A 126 -13.69 -6.57 0.06
N GLY A 127 -14.47 -5.50 -0.10
CA GLY A 127 -14.15 -4.17 0.43
C GLY A 127 -14.75 -3.96 1.81
N VAL A 128 -14.07 -3.23 2.70
CA VAL A 128 -14.58 -2.97 4.07
C VAL A 128 -15.84 -2.09 4.09
N ASP A 129 -16.00 -1.19 3.12
CA ASP A 129 -17.16 -0.32 2.95
C ASP A 129 -17.22 0.26 1.53
N SER A 130 -18.40 0.65 1.06
CA SER A 130 -18.58 1.17 -0.31
C SER A 130 -18.19 2.64 -0.50
N ALA A 131 -17.95 3.39 0.59
CA ALA A 131 -17.69 4.82 0.53
C ALA A 131 -16.19 5.13 0.39
N ASN A 132 -15.33 4.31 1.00
CA ASN A 132 -13.89 4.58 1.15
C ASN A 132 -13.01 3.46 0.59
N CYS A 133 -13.53 2.26 0.30
CA CYS A 133 -12.81 1.22 -0.44
C CYS A 133 -13.15 1.33 -1.93
N VAL A 134 -12.30 2.03 -2.69
CA VAL A 134 -12.56 2.38 -4.09
C VAL A 134 -11.49 1.78 -4.99
N LEU A 135 -11.90 0.94 -5.95
CA LEU A 135 -11.05 0.52 -7.06
C LEU A 135 -11.23 1.50 -8.23
N ASN A 136 -10.18 2.27 -8.53
CA ASN A 136 -10.17 3.25 -9.60
C ASN A 136 -9.33 2.76 -10.79
N GLY A 137 -9.98 2.12 -11.76
CA GLY A 137 -9.35 1.68 -13.01
C GLY A 137 -9.22 2.75 -14.09
N THR A 138 -9.53 4.01 -13.80
CA THR A 138 -9.55 5.13 -14.77
C THR A 138 -8.20 5.84 -14.86
N GLY A 139 -7.90 6.48 -16.00
CA GLY A 139 -6.65 7.24 -16.20
C GLY A 139 -5.37 6.40 -16.32
N LEU A 140 -5.47 5.07 -16.20
CA LEU A 140 -4.34 4.15 -16.34
C LEU A 140 -4.02 3.89 -17.81
N SER A 141 -2.74 3.66 -18.10
CA SER A 141 -2.27 3.35 -19.46
C SER A 141 -2.98 2.10 -20.03
N GLY A 142 -3.27 2.14 -21.34
CA GLY A 142 -4.05 1.11 -22.02
C GLY A 142 -5.54 1.12 -21.70
N ASN A 143 -6.28 0.20 -22.32
CA ASN A 143 -7.72 0.03 -22.14
C ASN A 143 -7.99 -1.27 -21.36
N GLY A 144 -8.99 -1.25 -20.48
CA GLY A 144 -9.38 -2.44 -19.74
C GLY A 144 -10.51 -2.18 -18.75
N ASN A 145 -11.10 -3.25 -18.25
CA ASN A 145 -12.09 -3.21 -17.18
C ASN A 145 -11.37 -2.96 -15.83
N GLY A 146 -12.08 -2.39 -14.86
CA GLY A 146 -11.57 -2.28 -13.49
C GLY A 146 -11.28 -3.66 -12.90
N ILE A 147 -12.20 -4.60 -13.08
CA ILE A 147 -12.02 -6.02 -12.73
C ILE A 147 -12.24 -6.88 -13.97
N ALA A 148 -11.32 -7.80 -14.23
CA ALA A 148 -11.44 -8.85 -15.23
C ALA A 148 -11.36 -10.21 -14.53
N ILE A 149 -12.22 -11.15 -14.91
CA ILE A 149 -12.16 -12.55 -14.45
C ILE A 149 -11.72 -13.38 -15.65
N ASN A 150 -10.64 -14.15 -15.50
CA ASN A 150 -10.12 -14.98 -16.57
C ASN A 150 -11.13 -16.06 -17.00
N ASN A 151 -11.07 -16.43 -18.28
CA ASN A 151 -11.96 -17.44 -18.82
C ASN A 151 -11.81 -18.78 -18.07
N GLY A 152 -12.94 -19.41 -17.74
CA GLY A 152 -12.97 -20.67 -17.00
C GLY A 152 -12.82 -20.55 -15.48
N ILE A 153 -12.59 -19.35 -14.94
CA ILE A 153 -12.59 -19.14 -13.50
C ILE A 153 -14.03 -19.04 -12.99
N THR A 154 -14.39 -19.94 -12.08
CA THR A 154 -15.69 -19.97 -11.40
C THR A 154 -15.51 -19.65 -9.91
N ASN A 155 -16.62 -19.49 -9.18
CA ASN A 155 -16.61 -19.30 -7.72
C ASN A 155 -15.77 -18.08 -7.28
N VAL A 156 -15.94 -16.97 -7.98
CA VAL A 156 -15.41 -15.66 -7.58
C VAL A 156 -16.54 -14.88 -6.92
N THR A 157 -16.31 -14.44 -5.69
CA THR A 157 -17.23 -13.55 -4.97
C THR A 157 -16.60 -12.16 -4.90
N ILE A 158 -17.35 -11.13 -5.29
CA ILE A 158 -16.95 -9.73 -5.15
C ILE A 158 -18.06 -9.03 -4.36
N GLU A 159 -17.73 -8.52 -3.17
CA GLU A 159 -18.72 -7.96 -2.28
C GLU A 159 -18.19 -6.80 -1.43
N ILE A 160 -19.09 -6.10 -0.76
CA ILE A 160 -18.75 -5.24 0.37
C ILE A 160 -19.05 -6.02 1.64
N LYS A 161 -18.10 -6.02 2.57
CA LYS A 161 -18.20 -6.74 3.83
C LYS A 161 -19.52 -6.38 4.53
N ASN A 162 -20.36 -7.38 4.73
CA ASN A 162 -21.62 -7.18 5.45
C ASN A 162 -21.34 -7.18 6.96
N THR A 163 -21.18 -6.00 7.55
CA THR A 163 -21.02 -5.84 9.00
C THR A 163 -22.33 -5.98 9.80
N GLU A 164 -23.48 -6.07 9.13
CA GLU A 164 -24.81 -6.02 9.78
C GLU A 164 -25.37 -7.40 10.17
N LEU A 165 -24.79 -8.50 9.68
CA LEU A 165 -25.28 -9.86 9.95
C LEU A 165 -25.11 -10.35 11.42
N TYR A 166 -24.40 -9.61 12.29
CA TYR A 166 -24.20 -10.00 13.69
C TYR A 166 -25.04 -9.23 14.73
N ARG A 167 -25.81 -8.20 14.34
CA ARG A 167 -26.58 -7.39 15.31
C ARG A 167 -27.98 -7.95 15.65
N SER A 168 -28.37 -9.11 15.12
CA SER A 168 -29.73 -9.67 15.33
C SER A 168 -29.85 -10.80 16.37
N LYS A 169 -28.88 -10.97 17.28
CA LYS A 169 -29.00 -11.93 18.41
C LYS A 169 -28.60 -11.34 19.78
N ARG A 170 -29.14 -10.17 20.12
CA ARG A 170 -29.29 -9.75 21.52
C ARG A 170 -30.69 -9.27 21.77
#